data_AF-A0A2H3NZH1-F1
#
_entry.id   AF-A0A2H3NZH1-F1
#
_cell.length_a   1.000
_cell.length_b   1.000
_cell.length_c   1.000
_cell.angle_alpha   90.00
_cell.angle_beta   90.00
_cell.angle_gamma   90.00
#
_symmetry.space_group_name_H-M   'P 1'
#
loop_
_entity.id
_entity.type
_entity.pdbx_description
1 polymer ?
#
loop_
_entity_poly.entity_id
_entity_poly.type
_entity_poly.pdbx_seq_one_letter_code
_entity_poly.pdbx_strand_id
1 'polypeptide(L)'
;MDRLAETEASVAYYFYARPGDATVQVSVWGTVGNTGIYEVPTDTQLDKLLTMAGGAPIDTRQRGQDPDDIRITLYRTGEDGSRTIVYEEPLENLVQNPEYPALQDDDILVVELERARTPFRFRDVLGIVSSLASLTLLGLRIFNRN
;
A
#
# COMPACT_ATOMS: atom_id res chain seq x y z
N MET A 1 -40.92 -13.72 3.56
CA MET A 1 -39.84 -14.22 2.69
C MET A 1 -38.97 -13.02 2.36
N ASP A 2 -37.83 -12.95 3.03
CA ASP A 2 -36.93 -11.80 3.03
C ASP A 2 -36.09 -11.81 1.74
N ARG A 3 -35.90 -10.63 1.14
CA ARG A 3 -35.09 -10.44 -0.07
C ARG A 3 -33.62 -10.51 0.30
N LEU A 4 -32.91 -11.54 -0.15
CA LEU A 4 -31.46 -11.46 -0.28
C LEU A 4 -31.16 -10.65 -1.55
N ALA A 5 -30.93 -9.35 -1.39
CA ALA A 5 -30.21 -8.59 -2.40
C ALA A 5 -28.76 -9.10 -2.38
N GLU A 6 -28.48 -10.09 -3.23
CA GLU A 6 -27.13 -10.47 -3.58
C GLU A 6 -26.47 -9.24 -4.20
N THR A 7 -25.73 -8.51 -3.38
CA THR A 7 -24.87 -7.44 -3.85
C THR A 7 -23.69 -8.14 -4.49
N GLU A 8 -23.79 -8.45 -5.78
CA GLU A 8 -22.64 -8.74 -6.62
C GLU A 8 -21.73 -7.49 -6.58
N ALA A 9 -20.85 -7.43 -5.60
CA ALA A 9 -19.73 -6.50 -5.62
C ALA A 9 -18.79 -6.97 -6.74
N SER A 10 -19.14 -6.62 -7.99
CA SER A 10 -18.30 -6.85 -9.15
C SER A 10 -17.03 -6.01 -8.95
N VAL A 11 -15.94 -6.66 -8.56
CA VAL A 11 -14.63 -6.02 -8.54
C VAL A 11 -14.31 -5.63 -9.98
N ALA A 12 -14.03 -4.35 -10.22
CA ALA A 12 -13.67 -3.90 -11.55
C ALA A 12 -12.35 -4.56 -11.95
N TYR A 13 -12.36 -5.27 -13.08
CA TYR A 13 -11.20 -5.96 -13.63
C TYR A 13 -10.90 -5.38 -15.01
N TYR A 14 -9.66 -4.95 -15.22
CA TYR A 14 -9.21 -4.28 -16.43
C TYR A 14 -8.07 -5.07 -17.07
N PHE A 15 -8.21 -5.41 -18.35
CA PHE A 15 -7.22 -6.16 -19.11
C PHE A 15 -6.58 -5.28 -20.19
N TYR A 16 -5.27 -5.03 -20.07
CA TYR A 16 -4.52 -4.13 -20.94
C TYR A 16 -3.30 -4.79 -21.59
N ALA A 17 -3.43 -6.03 -22.06
CA ALA A 17 -2.37 -6.77 -22.73
C ALA A 17 -2.79 -7.31 -24.10
N ARG A 18 -1.84 -7.64 -24.97
CA ARG A 18 -2.14 -8.38 -26.20
C ARG A 18 -2.04 -9.88 -25.93
N PRO A 19 -2.78 -10.72 -26.68
CA PRO A 19 -2.62 -12.17 -26.58
C PRO A 19 -1.16 -12.58 -26.83
N GLY A 20 -0.56 -13.26 -25.85
CA GLY A 20 0.83 -13.71 -25.89
C GLY A 20 1.84 -12.82 -25.17
N ASP A 21 1.44 -11.65 -24.66
CA ASP A 21 2.29 -10.84 -23.76
C ASP A 21 2.34 -11.51 -22.37
N ALA A 22 3.49 -11.46 -21.70
CA ALA A 22 3.60 -11.86 -20.30
C ALA A 22 2.98 -10.78 -19.41
N THR A 23 1.99 -11.14 -18.59
CA THR A 23 1.19 -10.21 -17.78
C THR A 23 1.45 -10.37 -16.28
N VAL A 24 1.14 -9.32 -15.53
CA VAL A 24 1.06 -9.30 -14.06
C VAL A 24 -0.28 -8.70 -13.65
N GLN A 25 -0.80 -9.18 -12.53
CA GLN A 25 -2.02 -8.67 -11.92
C GLN A 25 -1.68 -7.75 -10.74
N VAL A 26 -2.12 -6.49 -10.82
CA VAL A 26 -1.89 -5.49 -9.77
C VAL A 26 -3.23 -4.96 -9.27
N SER A 27 -3.40 -4.90 -7.95
CA SER A 27 -4.61 -4.34 -7.34
C SER A 27 -4.41 -2.86 -7.02
N VAL A 28 -5.28 -1.99 -7.54
CA VAL A 28 -5.22 -0.54 -7.33
C VAL A 28 -6.35 -0.08 -6.42
N TRP A 29 -5.98 0.62 -5.35
CA TRP A 29 -6.87 1.08 -4.29
C TRP A 29 -6.67 2.56 -3.98
N GLY A 30 -7.67 3.13 -3.31
CA GLY A 30 -7.58 4.46 -2.73
C GLY A 30 -8.12 5.55 -3.64
N THR A 31 -7.49 6.73 -3.59
CA THR A 31 -7.98 7.94 -4.25
C THR A 31 -7.48 8.00 -5.69
N VAL A 32 -8.01 7.11 -6.53
CA VAL A 32 -7.79 7.07 -7.98
C VAL A 32 -9.13 7.14 -8.72
N GLY A 33 -9.09 7.49 -10.01
CA GLY A 33 -10.29 7.56 -10.83
C GLY A 33 -11.06 6.23 -10.93
N ASN A 34 -10.32 5.12 -11.04
CA ASN A 34 -10.85 3.77 -11.16
C ASN A 34 -10.05 2.82 -10.26
N THR A 35 -10.69 2.27 -9.24
CA THR A 35 -10.11 1.21 -8.39
C THR A 35 -10.46 -0.15 -8.97
N GLY A 36 -9.60 -1.15 -8.73
CA GLY A 36 -9.84 -2.49 -9.25
C GLY A 36 -8.56 -3.28 -9.47
N ILE A 37 -8.72 -4.40 -10.17
CA ILE A 37 -7.63 -5.30 -10.54
C ILE A 37 -7.23 -4.98 -11.98
N TYR A 38 -5.93 -4.77 -12.19
CA TYR A 38 -5.35 -4.44 -13.49
C TYR A 38 -4.42 -5.56 -13.92
N GLU A 39 -4.77 -6.24 -15.01
CA GLU A 39 -3.87 -7.15 -15.70
C GLU A 39 -3.14 -6.40 -16.81
N VAL A 40 -1.83 -6.23 -16.63
CA VAL A 40 -0.97 -5.39 -17.47
C VAL A 40 0.27 -6.16 -17.89
N PRO A 41 0.91 -5.81 -19.02
CA PRO A 41 2.19 -6.37 -19.41
C PRO A 41 3.25 -6.19 -18.31
N THR A 42 4.14 -7.18 -18.17
CA THR A 42 5.27 -7.18 -17.20
C THR A 42 6.22 -5.98 -17.32
N ASP A 43 6.25 -5.30 -18.46
CA ASP A 43 7.04 -4.08 -18.71
C ASP A 43 6.27 -2.78 -18.37
N THR A 44 5.06 -2.90 -17.81
CA THR A 44 4.25 -1.76 -17.42
C THR A 44 4.88 -1.04 -16.23
N GLN A 45 5.06 0.25 -16.39
CA GLN A 45 5.59 1.15 -15.37
C GLN A 45 4.49 1.65 -14.42
N LEU A 46 4.90 2.05 -13.21
CA LEU A 46 3.98 2.44 -12.14
C LEU A 46 3.15 3.69 -12.50
N ASP A 47 3.77 4.67 -13.16
CA ASP A 47 3.14 5.89 -13.64
C ASP A 47 2.06 5.62 -14.71
N LYS A 48 2.33 4.68 -15.60
CA LYS A 48 1.42 4.22 -16.65
C LYS A 48 0.24 3.48 -16.02
N LEU A 49 0.49 2.61 -15.04
CA LEU A 49 -0.57 1.94 -14.29
C LEU A 49 -1.49 2.96 -13.60
N LEU A 50 -0.91 3.94 -12.91
CA LEU A 50 -1.68 5.00 -12.26
C LEU A 50 -2.50 5.82 -13.27
N THR A 51 -1.93 6.11 -14.44
CA THR A 51 -2.64 6.79 -15.54
C THR A 51 -3.81 5.95 -16.06
N MET A 52 -3.63 4.64 -16.22
CA MET A 52 -4.71 3.70 -16.60
C MET A 52 -5.80 3.62 -15.51
N ALA A 53 -5.43 3.79 -14.25
CA ALA A 53 -6.36 3.92 -13.13
C ALA A 53 -7.09 5.28 -13.08
N GLY A 54 -6.94 6.13 -14.10
CA GLY A 54 -7.58 7.45 -14.17
C GLY A 54 -6.81 8.56 -13.43
N GLY A 55 -5.58 8.27 -13.01
CA GLY A 55 -4.74 9.20 -12.25
C GLY A 55 -5.20 9.40 -10.81
N ALA A 56 -4.41 10.15 -10.06
CA ALA A 56 -4.81 10.70 -8.77
C ALA A 56 -5.51 12.06 -8.99
N PRO A 57 -6.48 12.45 -8.15
CA PRO A 57 -7.13 13.74 -8.27
C PRO A 57 -6.16 14.86 -7.90
N ILE A 58 -5.51 15.43 -8.92
CA ILE A 58 -4.77 16.68 -8.79
C ILE A 58 -5.81 17.79 -8.87
N ASP A 59 -6.50 18.07 -7.76
CA ASP A 59 -7.56 19.06 -7.74
C ASP A 59 -7.00 20.43 -8.17
N THR A 60 -7.75 21.15 -9.01
CA THR A 60 -7.27 22.42 -9.56
C THR A 60 -7.31 23.51 -8.50
N ARG A 61 -6.21 23.64 -7.76
CA ARG A 61 -5.75 24.82 -7.01
C ARG A 61 -6.85 25.85 -6.70
N GLN A 62 -7.48 25.77 -5.54
CA GLN A 62 -8.03 26.98 -4.93
C GLN A 62 -6.86 27.75 -4.31
N ARG A 63 -6.62 28.97 -4.78
CA ARG A 63 -5.56 29.86 -4.28
C ARG A 63 -5.73 30.02 -2.75
N GLY A 64 -4.84 29.41 -1.98
CA GLY A 64 -4.81 29.52 -0.51
C GLY A 64 -5.06 28.22 0.29
N GLN A 65 -5.21 27.07 -0.36
CA GLN A 65 -5.14 25.76 0.31
C GLN A 65 -3.74 25.16 0.16
N ASP A 66 -3.22 24.61 1.27
CA ASP A 66 -2.06 23.71 1.22
C ASP A 66 -2.38 22.55 0.28
N PRO A 67 -1.41 22.09 -0.55
CA PRO A 67 -1.64 20.94 -1.42
C PRO A 67 -2.09 19.75 -0.56
N ASP A 68 -3.16 19.07 -0.98
CA ASP A 68 -3.43 17.74 -0.46
C ASP A 68 -2.26 16.86 -0.94
N ASP A 69 -1.29 16.61 -0.06
CA ASP A 69 -0.13 15.77 -0.39
C ASP A 69 -0.65 14.37 -0.71
N ILE A 70 -0.43 13.87 -1.92
CA ILE A 70 -0.88 12.54 -2.34
C ILE A 70 0.30 11.59 -2.16
N ARG A 71 0.15 10.57 -1.30
CA ARG A 71 1.15 9.53 -1.13
C ARG A 71 0.77 8.28 -1.90
N ILE A 72 1.76 7.72 -2.58
CA ILE A 72 1.67 6.46 -3.30
C ILE A 72 2.46 5.41 -2.52
N THR A 73 1.85 4.25 -2.28
CA THR A 73 2.50 3.13 -1.62
C THR A 73 2.27 1.86 -2.42
N LEU A 74 3.36 1.18 -2.77
CA LEU A 74 3.36 -0.12 -3.41
C LEU A 74 3.70 -1.19 -2.38
N TYR A 75 2.76 -2.09 -2.13
CA TYR A 75 2.97 -3.25 -1.29
C TYR A 75 3.25 -4.48 -2.15
N ARG A 76 4.19 -5.30 -1.70
CA ARG A 76 4.53 -6.59 -2.29
C ARG A 76 4.34 -7.70 -1.28
N THR A 77 3.73 -8.79 -1.72
CA THR A 77 3.59 -10.01 -0.93
C THR A 77 4.84 -10.88 -1.13
N GLY A 78 5.56 -11.16 -0.05
CA GLY A 78 6.68 -12.08 -0.05
C GLY A 78 6.24 -13.55 -0.10
N GLU A 79 7.19 -14.46 -0.33
CA GLU A 79 6.93 -15.91 -0.39
C GLU A 79 6.37 -16.48 0.93
N ASP A 80 6.64 -15.82 2.05
CA ASP A 80 6.13 -16.15 3.38
C ASP A 80 4.71 -15.59 3.63
N GLY A 81 4.11 -14.93 2.63
CA GLY A 81 2.83 -14.25 2.72
C GLY A 81 2.88 -12.91 3.46
N SER A 82 4.07 -12.45 3.88
CA SER A 82 4.22 -11.15 4.50
C SER A 82 4.07 -10.03 3.48
N ARG A 83 3.46 -8.90 3.89
CA ARG A 83 3.38 -7.70 3.06
C ARG A 83 4.48 -6.73 3.43
N THR A 84 5.23 -6.28 2.43
CA THR A 84 6.30 -5.29 2.59
C THR A 84 6.04 -4.09 1.69
N ILE A 85 6.46 -2.91 2.13
CA ILE A 85 6.44 -1.70 1.30
C ILE A 85 7.71 -1.71 0.45
N VAL A 86 7.54 -1.74 -0.87
CA VAL A 86 8.66 -1.76 -1.84
C VAL A 86 8.86 -0.42 -2.52
N TYR A 87 7.86 0.47 -2.46
CA TYR A 87 7.94 1.84 -2.93
C TYR A 87 6.96 2.70 -2.16
N GLU A 88 7.40 3.86 -1.70
CA GLU A 88 6.57 4.82 -0.96
C GLU A 88 7.09 6.24 -1.18
N GLU A 89 6.36 7.03 -1.95
CA GLU A 89 6.72 8.41 -2.25
C GLU A 89 5.49 9.31 -2.48
N PRO A 90 5.64 10.63 -2.36
CA PRO A 90 4.66 11.58 -2.87
C PRO A 90 4.45 11.42 -4.38
N LEU A 91 3.23 11.65 -4.86
CA LEU A 91 2.87 11.61 -6.28
C LEU A 91 3.76 12.52 -7.13
N GLU A 92 4.18 13.66 -6.60
CA GLU A 92 5.04 14.63 -7.27
C GLU A 92 6.39 14.03 -7.64
N ASN A 93 6.93 13.16 -6.78
CA ASN A 93 8.22 12.50 -7.01
C ASN A 93 8.11 11.45 -8.11
N LEU A 94 7.00 10.71 -8.17
CA LEU A 94 6.76 9.74 -9.25
C LEU A 94 6.74 10.42 -10.63
N VAL A 95 6.23 11.66 -10.72
CA VAL A 95 6.20 12.43 -11.99
C VAL A 95 7.55 13.06 -12.32
N GLN A 96 8.30 13.53 -11.31
CA GLN A 96 9.56 14.23 -11.51
C GLN A 96 10.76 13.29 -11.68
N ASN A 97 10.76 12.17 -10.96
CA ASN A 97 11.83 11.18 -10.90
C ASN A 97 11.23 9.77 -11.02
N PRO A 98 11.14 9.21 -12.24
CA PRO A 98 10.53 7.90 -12.47
C PRO A 98 11.48 6.76 -12.07
N GLU A 99 11.89 6.70 -10.81
CA GLU A 99 12.63 5.57 -10.23
C GLU A 99 11.71 4.77 -9.33
N TYR A 100 11.06 3.75 -9.90
CA TYR A 100 10.20 2.81 -9.16
C TYR A 100 10.51 1.36 -9.55
N PRO A 101 10.29 0.40 -8.63
CA PRO A 101 10.51 -1.01 -8.93
C PRO A 101 9.54 -1.50 -10.01
N ALA A 102 9.97 -2.51 -10.77
CA ALA A 102 9.09 -3.20 -11.70
C ALA A 102 7.90 -3.84 -10.96
N LEU A 103 6.72 -3.77 -11.58
CA LEU A 103 5.49 -4.38 -11.07
C LEU A 103 5.60 -5.90 -11.07
N GLN A 104 5.09 -6.52 -10.02
CA GLN A 104 5.00 -7.96 -9.86
C GLN A 104 3.56 -8.40 -9.65
N ASP A 105 3.34 -9.70 -9.85
CA ASP A 105 2.04 -10.30 -9.59
C ASP A 105 1.66 -10.13 -8.11
N ASP A 106 0.38 -9.88 -7.86
CA ASP A 106 -0.17 -9.60 -6.53
C ASP A 106 0.36 -8.34 -5.83
N ASP A 107 1.05 -7.45 -6.56
CA ASP A 107 1.37 -6.13 -6.04
C ASP A 107 0.08 -5.34 -5.77
N ILE A 108 0.13 -4.49 -4.73
CA ILE A 108 -1.00 -3.65 -4.32
C ILE A 108 -0.55 -2.20 -4.32
N LEU A 109 -1.12 -1.43 -5.23
CA LEU A 109 -0.94 0.02 -5.30
C LEU A 109 -2.02 0.70 -4.47
N VAL A 110 -1.60 1.50 -3.49
CA VAL A 110 -2.50 2.32 -2.66
C VAL A 110 -2.16 3.78 -2.87
N VAL A 111 -3.18 4.58 -3.19
CA VAL A 111 -3.06 6.04 -3.32
C VAL A 111 -3.87 6.70 -2.21
N GLU A 112 -3.19 7.43 -1.33
CA GLU A 112 -3.80 8.06 -0.16
C GLU A 112 -3.68 9.59 -0.24
N LEU A 113 -4.73 10.30 0.18
CA LEU A 113 -4.61 11.71 0.52
C LEU A 113 -3.96 11.83 1.91
N GLU A 114 -2.75 12.38 1.99
CA GLU A 114 -2.10 12.77 3.23
C GLU A 114 -2.78 14.01 3.80
N ARG A 115 -3.97 13.82 4.38
CA ARG A 115 -4.52 14.84 5.29
C ARG A 115 -3.73 14.83 6.59
N ALA A 116 -2.52 15.40 6.61
CA ALA A 116 -1.68 15.59 7.79
C ALA A 116 -1.91 14.52 8.89
N ARG A 117 -1.80 13.24 8.55
CA ARG A 117 -2.07 12.15 9.49
C ARG A 117 -0.81 11.95 10.31
N THR A 118 -0.88 12.43 11.56
CA THR A 118 -0.11 12.05 12.75
C THR A 118 0.85 10.87 12.50
N PRO A 119 2.17 11.03 12.71
CA PRO A 119 3.13 9.97 12.39
C PRO A 119 2.75 8.68 13.10
N PHE A 120 2.47 7.64 12.31
CA PHE A 120 2.30 6.28 12.77
C PHE A 120 3.56 5.90 13.55
N ARG A 121 3.39 5.84 14.86
CA ARG A 121 4.48 5.73 15.81
C ARG A 121 5.06 4.33 15.65
N PHE A 122 6.28 4.24 15.13
CA PHE A 122 7.14 3.05 14.96
C PHE A 122 7.45 2.26 16.26
N ARG A 123 6.61 2.42 17.28
CA ARG A 123 6.80 1.97 18.65
C ARG A 123 6.09 0.64 18.94
N ASP A 124 5.36 0.09 17.98
CA ASP A 124 4.67 -1.20 18.15
C ASP A 124 5.57 -2.41 17.83
N VAL A 125 6.76 -2.21 17.23
CA VAL A 125 7.73 -3.30 16.97
C VAL A 125 8.71 -3.51 18.13
N LEU A 126 8.90 -2.52 19.02
CA LEU A 126 9.77 -2.65 20.21
C LEU A 126 9.04 -3.20 21.45
N GLY A 127 7.76 -3.59 21.32
CA GLY A 127 6.98 -4.18 22.40
C GLY A 127 7.28 -5.65 22.72
N ILE A 128 8.23 -6.29 22.04
CA ILE A 128 8.69 -7.66 22.34
C ILE A 128 10.04 -7.63 23.07
N VAL A 129 10.27 -6.66 23.97
CA VAL A 129 11.35 -6.78 24.96
C VAL A 129 10.93 -6.10 26.27
N SER A 130 10.07 -6.74 27.08
CA SER A 130 10.06 -6.45 28.52
C SER A 130 9.53 -7.56 29.44
N SER A 131 9.38 -8.80 28.97
CA SER A 131 8.99 -9.91 29.86
C SER A 131 10.17 -10.64 30.50
N LEU A 132 11.43 -10.42 30.06
CA LEU A 132 12.60 -11.09 30.65
C LEU A 132 13.21 -10.35 31.85
N ALA A 133 12.96 -9.05 32.03
CA ALA A 133 13.48 -8.31 33.19
C ALA A 133 12.83 -8.78 34.52
N SER A 134 11.54 -9.16 34.45
CA SER A 134 10.77 -9.58 35.64
C SER A 134 11.15 -10.96 36.16
N LEU A 135 11.63 -11.88 35.30
CA LEU A 135 12.10 -13.20 35.73
C LEU A 135 13.48 -13.14 36.38
N THR A 136 14.37 -12.25 35.92
CA THR A 136 15.72 -12.10 36.49
C THR A 136 15.69 -11.54 37.91
N LEU A 137 14.83 -10.54 38.18
CA LEU A 137 14.70 -9.96 39.52
C LEU A 137 14.02 -10.91 40.52
N LEU A 138 13.12 -11.79 40.06
CA LEU A 138 12.51 -12.81 40.91
C LEU A 138 13.51 -13.92 41.27
N GLY A 139 14.34 -14.37 40.31
CA GLY A 139 15.38 -15.36 40.55
C GLY A 139 16.46 -14.87 41.53
N LEU A 140 16.90 -13.61 41.39
CA LEU A 140 17.91 -13.03 42.27
C LEU A 140 17.44 -12.92 43.73
N ARG A 141 16.14 -12.67 43.94
CA ARG A 141 15.55 -12.51 45.29
C ARG A 141 15.42 -13.84 46.04
N ILE A 142 15.23 -14.94 45.33
CA ILE A 142 15.12 -16.27 45.95
C ILE A 142 16.49 -16.79 46.37
N PHE A 143 17.54 -16.53 45.57
CA PHE A 143 18.90 -16.96 45.90
C PHE A 143 19.60 -16.11 46.96
N ASN A 144 19.26 -14.83 47.10
CA ASN A 144 19.90 -13.94 48.08
C ASN A 144 19.22 -13.94 49.46
N ARG A 145 18.38 -14.94 49.73
CA ARG A 145 17.70 -15.14 51.01
C ARG A 145 17.91 -16.58 51.49
N ASN A 146 19.17 -16.95 51.67
CA ASN A 146 19.60 -18.04 52.56
C ASN A 146 20.95 -17.67 53.18
#